data_AF-A0AB73A9L7-F1
#
_entry.id   AF-A0AB73A9L7-F1
#
_cell.length_a   1.000
_cell.length_b   1.000
_cell.length_c   1.000
_cell.angle_alpha   90.00
_cell.angle_beta   90.00
_cell.angle_gamma   90.00
#
_symmetry.space_group_name_H-M   'P 1'
#
loop_
_entity.id
_entity.type
_entity.pdbx_description
1 polymer ?
#
loop_
_entity_poly.entity_id
_entity_poly.type
_entity_poly.pdbx_seq_one_letter_code
_entity_poly.pdbx_strand_id
1 'polypeptide(L)'
;MEKNEQRTLKDWNQLLAFLAAPDEKDFEKLSAPTLILAGNGLPILADKAAQMYVNGQVERLFLVGGVGHATRILYENFEKQGFHFEEGMSESEICRQYLKEVYDLPDKAFLIESKSTNSGENAIFSLEILHSLDAVPEKVLLMNDPTLQRRTRATFEKVWQNEQTVFVNAVPFVPEILHFSEEIIFTAKELNHQWPKEYFYALVLGEMERLHDDENGYGPKGKDFIPHIDISEEVWSSYTRIKQSIKTDFSRT
;
A
#
# COMPACT_ATOMS: atom_id res chain seq x y z
N MET A 1 3.92 15.15 -30.38
CA MET A 1 4.41 15.37 -29.00
C MET A 1 3.26 15.17 -28.03
N GLU A 2 2.21 15.99 -28.12
CA GLU A 2 0.99 15.92 -27.28
C GLU A 2 0.27 14.55 -27.28
N LYS A 3 0.10 13.90 -28.44
CA LYS A 3 -0.48 12.55 -28.53
C LYS A 3 0.35 11.46 -27.84
N ASN A 4 1.67 11.62 -27.76
CA ASN A 4 2.54 10.65 -27.09
C ASN A 4 2.47 10.84 -25.58
N GLU A 5 2.45 12.09 -25.11
CA GLU A 5 2.31 12.42 -23.70
C GLU A 5 0.96 11.96 -23.13
N GLN A 6 -0.15 12.23 -23.84
CA GLN A 6 -1.47 11.74 -23.44
C GLN A 6 -1.54 10.21 -23.37
N ARG A 7 -0.84 9.51 -24.28
CA ARG A 7 -0.76 8.05 -24.26
C ARG A 7 0.05 7.55 -23.07
N THR A 8 1.20 8.18 -22.78
CA THR A 8 2.03 7.83 -21.62
C THR A 8 1.25 8.01 -20.33
N LEU A 9 0.53 9.13 -20.16
CA LEU A 9 -0.33 9.36 -19.00
C LEU A 9 -1.42 8.29 -18.89
N LYS A 10 -2.09 7.95 -19.99
CA LYS A 10 -3.09 6.87 -20.02
C LYS A 10 -2.48 5.54 -19.55
N ASP A 11 -1.32 5.17 -20.08
CA ASP A 11 -0.65 3.91 -19.74
C ASP A 11 -0.31 3.86 -18.23
N TRP A 12 0.21 4.96 -17.68
CA TRP A 12 0.53 5.07 -16.26
C TRP A 12 -0.70 4.96 -15.37
N ASN A 13 -1.74 5.75 -15.67
CA ASN A 13 -2.97 5.77 -14.89
C ASN A 13 -3.70 4.43 -14.95
N GLN A 14 -3.54 3.69 -16.05
CA GLN A 14 -4.05 2.32 -16.15
C GLN A 14 -3.32 1.35 -15.23
N LEU A 15 -1.99 1.44 -15.10
CA LEU A 15 -1.27 0.63 -14.11
C LEU A 15 -1.66 1.00 -12.68
N LEU A 16 -1.77 2.29 -12.37
CA LEU A 16 -2.12 2.77 -11.03
C LEU A 16 -3.53 2.35 -10.62
N ALA A 17 -4.51 2.47 -11.53
CA ALA A 17 -5.86 1.97 -11.28
C ALA A 17 -5.88 0.43 -11.09
N PHE A 18 -5.09 -0.30 -11.88
CA PHE A 18 -4.94 -1.74 -11.72
C PHE A 18 -4.37 -2.08 -10.34
N LEU A 19 -3.26 -1.46 -9.92
CA LEU A 19 -2.59 -1.75 -8.65
C LEU A 19 -3.41 -1.35 -7.43
N ALA A 20 -4.09 -0.21 -7.49
CA ALA A 20 -4.91 0.32 -6.40
C ALA A 20 -6.10 -0.59 -6.08
N ALA A 21 -6.77 -1.14 -7.10
CA ALA A 21 -7.83 -2.14 -6.94
C ALA A 21 -8.88 -1.81 -5.84
N PRO A 22 -9.48 -0.61 -5.80
CA PRO A 22 -10.49 -0.28 -4.80
C PRO A 22 -11.74 -1.16 -4.96
N ASP A 23 -12.27 -1.70 -3.87
CA ASP A 23 -13.54 -2.44 -3.89
C ASP A 23 -14.76 -1.50 -3.87
N GLU A 24 -14.62 -0.34 -3.22
CA GLU A 24 -15.66 0.68 -3.11
C GLU A 24 -15.11 2.01 -3.64
N LYS A 25 -15.93 2.72 -4.43
CA LYS A 25 -15.58 4.04 -4.98
C LYS A 25 -15.76 5.15 -3.96
N ASP A 26 -16.73 4.97 -3.05
CA ASP A 26 -17.02 5.90 -1.97
C ASP A 26 -16.34 5.46 -0.67
N PHE A 27 -15.09 5.91 -0.49
CA PHE A 27 -14.26 5.55 0.67
C PHE A 27 -14.95 5.80 2.02
N GLU A 28 -15.79 6.83 2.12
CA GLU A 28 -16.52 7.20 3.35
C GLU A 28 -17.60 6.18 3.73
N LYS A 29 -18.03 5.31 2.81
CA LYS A 29 -18.98 4.22 3.10
C LYS A 29 -18.34 2.96 3.65
N LEU A 30 -17.01 2.86 3.62
CA LEU A 30 -16.31 1.69 4.12
C LEU A 30 -16.42 1.62 5.65
N SER A 31 -16.73 0.43 6.16
CA SER A 31 -16.68 0.11 7.58
C SER A 31 -16.33 -1.36 7.80
N ALA A 32 -15.64 -1.63 8.91
CA ALA A 32 -15.36 -2.97 9.42
C ALA A 32 -14.92 -2.87 10.90
N PRO A 33 -14.92 -3.97 11.67
CA PRO A 33 -14.39 -3.94 13.05
C PRO A 33 -12.94 -3.45 13.13
N THR A 34 -12.10 -3.85 12.18
CA THR A 34 -10.66 -3.57 12.17
C THR A 34 -10.21 -2.99 10.82
N LEU A 35 -9.38 -1.96 10.88
CA LEU A 35 -8.53 -1.54 9.76
C LEU A 35 -7.10 -2.03 9.99
N ILE A 36 -6.53 -2.75 9.03
CA ILE A 36 -5.09 -3.00 8.98
C ILE A 36 -4.45 -1.90 8.14
N LEU A 37 -3.55 -1.11 8.75
CA LEU A 37 -2.64 -0.22 8.04
C LEU A 37 -1.32 -0.95 7.86
N ALA A 38 -1.11 -1.48 6.65
CA ALA A 38 0.13 -2.18 6.31
C ALA A 38 1.27 -1.18 6.08
N GLY A 39 2.48 -1.61 6.43
CA GLY A 39 3.72 -0.85 6.32
C GLY A 39 3.92 -0.20 4.95
N ASN A 40 4.09 1.13 4.95
CA ASN A 40 4.13 1.97 3.76
C ASN A 40 4.89 3.28 4.02
N GLY A 41 5.14 4.04 2.96
CA GLY A 41 5.88 5.31 3.02
C GLY A 41 5.01 6.57 3.11
N LEU A 42 3.70 6.47 3.32
CA LEU A 42 2.73 7.55 3.11
C LEU A 42 2.05 8.01 4.41
N PRO A 43 2.48 9.11 5.03
CA PRO A 43 1.83 9.69 6.22
C PRO A 43 0.33 9.93 6.05
N ILE A 44 -0.12 10.33 4.86
CA ILE A 44 -1.54 10.58 4.59
C ILE A 44 -2.44 9.36 4.81
N LEU A 45 -1.90 8.14 4.73
CA LEU A 45 -2.67 6.94 5.05
C LEU A 45 -2.87 6.78 6.55
N ALA A 46 -1.92 7.22 7.39
CA ALA A 46 -2.13 7.31 8.83
C ALA A 46 -3.25 8.31 9.13
N ASP A 47 -3.25 9.49 8.50
CA ASP A 47 -4.34 10.46 8.65
C ASP A 47 -5.71 9.87 8.29
N LYS A 48 -5.79 9.12 7.18
CA LYS A 48 -7.02 8.46 6.75
C LYS A 48 -7.46 7.36 7.72
N ALA A 49 -6.54 6.56 8.22
CA ALA A 49 -6.83 5.58 9.27
C ALA A 49 -7.38 6.24 10.54
N ALA A 50 -6.79 7.37 10.96
CA ALA A 50 -7.26 8.16 12.11
C ALA A 50 -8.69 8.65 11.91
N GLN A 51 -8.97 9.24 10.73
CA GLN A 51 -10.29 9.74 10.37
C GLN A 51 -11.34 8.63 10.41
N MET A 52 -11.04 7.44 9.88
CA MET A 52 -11.96 6.30 9.93
C MET A 52 -12.27 5.86 11.36
N TYR A 53 -11.27 5.86 12.26
CA TYR A 53 -11.50 5.57 13.68
C TYR A 53 -12.38 6.63 14.35
N VAL A 54 -12.04 7.92 14.16
CA VAL A 54 -12.76 9.06 14.75
C VAL A 54 -14.21 9.12 14.27
N ASN A 55 -14.46 8.79 13.00
CA ASN A 55 -15.79 8.75 12.40
C ASN A 55 -16.59 7.48 12.77
N GLY A 56 -16.00 6.55 13.52
CA GLY A 56 -16.65 5.28 13.90
C GLY A 56 -16.84 4.30 12.75
N GLN A 57 -16.09 4.46 11.65
CA GLN A 57 -16.08 3.50 10.54
C GLN A 57 -15.35 2.20 10.92
N VAL A 58 -14.40 2.30 11.85
CA VAL A 58 -13.67 1.16 12.43
C VAL A 58 -13.50 1.31 13.93
N GLU A 59 -13.47 0.20 14.65
CA GLU A 59 -13.34 0.17 16.11
C GLU A 59 -11.88 0.06 16.56
N ARG A 60 -10.99 -0.34 15.65
CA ARG A 60 -9.59 -0.63 15.94
C ARG A 60 -8.71 -0.43 14.72
N LEU A 61 -7.54 0.17 14.95
CA LEU A 61 -6.45 0.29 13.99
C LEU A 61 -5.39 -0.74 14.34
N PHE A 62 -5.12 -1.66 13.42
CA PHE A 62 -4.01 -2.59 13.52
C PHE A 62 -2.88 -2.11 12.61
N LEU A 63 -1.84 -1.53 13.21
CA LEU A 63 -0.68 -1.04 12.48
C LEU A 63 0.31 -2.20 12.34
N VAL A 64 0.61 -2.57 11.09
CA VAL A 64 1.38 -3.79 10.78
C VAL A 64 2.57 -3.43 9.90
N GLY A 65 3.77 -3.46 10.47
CA GLY A 65 5.00 -3.13 9.76
C GLY A 65 6.18 -2.92 10.70
N GLY A 66 7.21 -3.75 10.54
CA GLY A 66 8.51 -3.56 11.18
C GLY A 66 9.39 -2.55 10.44
N VAL A 67 10.66 -2.91 10.23
CA VAL A 67 11.64 -2.11 9.48
C VAL A 67 11.90 -2.78 8.14
N GLY A 68 11.63 -2.07 7.05
CA GLY A 68 11.71 -2.58 5.70
C GLY A 68 12.01 -1.49 4.66
N HIS A 69 11.68 -1.78 3.41
CA HIS A 69 12.05 -0.95 2.26
C HIS A 69 11.32 0.41 2.22
N ALA A 70 10.14 0.52 2.84
CA ALA A 70 9.35 1.74 2.87
C ALA A 70 9.73 2.64 4.05
N THR A 71 10.38 2.09 5.08
CA THR A 71 10.68 2.79 6.33
C THR A 71 11.41 4.10 6.09
N ARG A 72 12.50 4.10 5.30
CA ARG A 72 13.23 5.34 4.97
C ARG A 72 12.34 6.40 4.33
N ILE A 73 11.47 6.00 3.41
CA ILE A 73 10.54 6.92 2.74
C ILE A 73 9.52 7.49 3.74
N LEU A 74 9.06 6.67 4.69
CA LEU A 74 8.15 7.11 5.75
C LEU A 74 8.78 8.19 6.63
N TYR A 75 10.02 7.97 7.11
CA TYR A 75 10.78 8.98 7.87
C TYR A 75 10.88 10.28 7.06
N GLU A 76 11.38 10.21 5.83
CA GLU A 76 11.57 11.40 4.96
C GLU A 76 10.25 12.16 4.74
N ASN A 77 9.13 11.46 4.58
CA ASN A 77 7.84 12.11 4.35
C ASN A 77 7.25 12.74 5.60
N PHE A 78 7.49 12.18 6.79
CA PHE A 78 7.11 12.81 8.04
C PHE A 78 8.02 13.99 8.40
N GLU A 79 9.33 13.92 8.11
CA GLU A 79 10.27 15.02 8.31
C GLU A 79 9.87 16.26 7.49
N LYS A 80 9.42 16.08 6.24
CA LYS A 80 8.85 17.17 5.41
C LYS A 80 7.65 17.87 6.06
N GLN A 81 6.95 17.18 6.95
CA GLN A 81 5.80 17.69 7.70
C GLN A 81 6.18 18.20 9.10
N GLY A 82 7.47 18.16 9.46
CA GLY A 82 8.00 18.62 10.74
C GLY A 82 8.02 17.56 11.85
N PHE A 83 7.65 16.31 11.55
CA PHE A 83 7.67 15.21 12.52
C PHE A 83 9.00 14.46 12.46
N HIS A 84 9.58 14.21 13.62
CA HIS A 84 10.86 13.53 13.77
C HIS A 84 10.71 12.41 14.78
N PHE A 85 11.22 11.23 14.45
CA PHE A 85 11.10 10.02 15.27
C PHE A 85 12.48 9.51 15.67
N GLU A 86 12.52 8.67 16.70
CA GLU A 86 13.76 8.02 17.12
C GLU A 86 14.25 7.06 16.03
N GLU A 87 15.56 7.07 15.77
CA GLU A 87 16.15 6.18 14.77
C GLU A 87 15.93 4.72 15.13
N GLY A 88 15.48 3.93 14.16
CA GLY A 88 15.25 2.49 14.33
C GLY A 88 13.84 2.11 14.76
N MET A 89 12.94 3.07 15.01
CA MET A 89 11.51 2.79 15.16
C MET A 89 10.95 2.13 13.89
N SER A 90 10.04 1.18 14.09
CA SER A 90 9.32 0.53 13.00
C SER A 90 8.28 1.44 12.34
N GLU A 91 7.82 1.06 11.16
CA GLU A 91 6.73 1.74 10.45
C GLU A 91 5.45 1.82 11.31
N SER A 92 5.10 0.74 12.03
CA SER A 92 3.94 0.73 12.93
C SER A 92 4.13 1.57 14.20
N GLU A 93 5.35 1.63 14.75
CA GLU A 93 5.69 2.45 15.92
C GLU A 93 5.63 3.94 15.58
N ILE A 94 6.19 4.33 14.42
CA ILE A 94 6.13 5.69 13.89
C ILE A 94 4.68 6.13 13.71
N CYS A 95 3.88 5.33 12.98
CA CYS A 95 2.48 5.63 12.76
C CYS A 95 1.71 5.73 14.09
N ARG A 96 1.96 4.83 15.05
CA ARG A 96 1.31 4.91 16.38
C ARG A 96 1.65 6.21 17.08
N GLN A 97 2.92 6.59 17.12
CA GLN A 97 3.34 7.81 17.80
C GLN A 97 2.69 9.04 17.16
N TYR A 98 2.75 9.15 15.82
CA TYR A 98 2.08 10.21 15.07
C TYR A 98 0.59 10.30 15.38
N LEU A 99 -0.12 9.17 15.33
CA LEU A 99 -1.56 9.10 15.57
C LEU A 99 -1.94 9.49 17.00
N LYS A 100 -1.11 9.17 17.99
CA LYS A 100 -1.32 9.63 19.38
C LYS A 100 -1.08 11.13 19.52
N GLU A 101 -0.03 11.66 18.91
CA GLU A 101 0.35 13.07 19.05
C GLU A 101 -0.60 14.01 18.30
N VAL A 102 -1.03 13.64 17.09
CA VAL A 102 -1.81 14.53 16.21
C VAL A 102 -3.32 14.35 16.39
N TYR A 103 -3.79 13.13 16.65
CA TYR A 103 -5.22 12.82 16.73
C TYR A 103 -5.71 12.47 18.13
N ASP A 104 -4.83 12.44 19.14
CA ASP A 104 -5.14 12.07 20.53
C ASP A 104 -5.87 10.72 20.64
N LEU A 105 -5.50 9.76 19.77
CA LEU A 105 -6.14 8.45 19.78
C LEU A 105 -5.74 7.67 21.05
N PRO A 106 -6.72 7.05 21.74
CA PRO A 106 -6.45 6.31 22.97
C PRO A 106 -5.70 5.00 22.69
N ASP A 107 -4.94 4.48 23.66
CA ASP A 107 -4.16 3.24 23.47
C ASP A 107 -5.03 2.03 23.05
N LYS A 108 -6.29 1.99 23.50
CA LYS A 108 -7.25 0.94 23.10
C LYS A 108 -7.60 0.94 21.61
N ALA A 109 -7.31 2.02 20.89
CA ALA A 109 -7.52 2.11 19.45
C ALA A 109 -6.56 1.21 18.67
N PHE A 110 -5.42 0.83 19.27
CA PHE A 110 -4.31 0.23 18.54
C PHE A 110 -4.10 -1.25 18.84
N LEU A 111 -3.85 -2.02 17.79
CA LEU A 111 -2.99 -3.20 17.82
C LEU A 111 -1.72 -2.91 17.02
N ILE A 112 -0.60 -3.50 17.41
CA ILE A 112 0.70 -3.22 16.81
C ILE A 112 1.44 -4.52 16.50
N GLU A 113 1.91 -4.62 15.26
CA GLU A 113 2.91 -5.60 14.81
C GLU A 113 4.12 -4.80 14.28
N SER A 114 5.30 -4.98 14.87
CA SER A 114 6.51 -4.16 14.62
C SER A 114 7.76 -4.95 14.25
N LYS A 115 7.63 -6.22 13.86
CA LYS A 115 8.75 -7.14 13.59
C LYS A 115 8.87 -7.57 12.14
N SER A 116 7.81 -7.46 11.36
CA SER A 116 7.84 -7.82 9.94
C SER A 116 8.83 -7.00 9.11
N THR A 117 9.41 -7.62 8.10
CA THR A 117 10.37 -7.00 7.18
C THR A 117 9.86 -6.94 5.74
N ASN A 118 8.73 -7.60 5.46
CA ASN A 118 8.13 -7.71 4.13
C ASN A 118 6.61 -8.00 4.21
N SER A 119 5.91 -7.88 3.08
CA SER A 119 4.45 -8.04 3.04
C SER A 119 3.94 -9.43 3.45
N GLY A 120 4.74 -10.49 3.25
CA GLY A 120 4.39 -11.85 3.68
C GLY A 120 4.42 -11.96 5.20
N GLU A 121 5.50 -11.45 5.81
CA GLU A 121 5.61 -11.37 7.28
C GLU A 121 4.54 -10.47 7.89
N ASN A 122 4.18 -9.35 7.24
CA ASN A 122 3.04 -8.53 7.69
C ASN A 122 1.79 -9.40 7.85
N ALA A 123 1.48 -10.22 6.83
CA ALA A 123 0.29 -11.07 6.86
C ALA A 123 0.41 -12.20 7.90
N ILE A 124 1.58 -12.83 8.05
CA ILE A 124 1.80 -13.93 8.99
C ILE A 124 1.76 -13.43 10.44
N PHE A 125 2.59 -12.44 10.77
CA PHE A 125 2.73 -11.97 12.16
C PHE A 125 1.48 -11.27 12.66
N SER A 126 0.74 -10.56 11.78
CA SER A 126 -0.55 -9.98 12.18
C SER A 126 -1.60 -11.05 12.49
N LEU A 127 -1.63 -12.16 11.75
CA LEU A 127 -2.52 -13.28 12.04
C LEU A 127 -2.15 -13.95 13.37
N GLU A 128 -0.86 -14.20 13.61
CA GLU A 128 -0.36 -14.79 14.86
C GLU A 128 -0.77 -13.95 16.09
N ILE A 129 -0.66 -12.63 16.00
CA ILE A 129 -1.12 -11.72 17.05
C ILE A 129 -2.63 -11.86 17.27
N LEU A 130 -3.44 -11.88 16.21
CA LEU A 130 -4.90 -11.99 16.33
C LEU A 130 -5.33 -13.36 16.90
N HIS A 131 -4.67 -14.45 16.53
CA HIS A 131 -4.87 -15.76 17.13
C HIS A 131 -4.52 -15.77 18.61
N SER A 132 -3.40 -15.15 19.00
CA SER A 132 -2.98 -15.07 20.41
C SER A 132 -3.97 -14.30 21.30
N LEU A 133 -4.77 -13.42 20.69
CA LEU A 133 -5.78 -12.61 21.35
C LEU A 133 -7.20 -13.17 21.20
N ASP A 134 -7.38 -14.30 20.50
CA ASP A 134 -8.69 -14.83 20.10
C ASP A 134 -9.60 -13.78 19.45
N ALA A 135 -9.02 -12.99 18.54
CA ALA A 135 -9.60 -11.74 18.04
C ALA A 135 -9.56 -11.61 16.51
N VAL A 136 -9.52 -12.72 15.77
CA VAL A 136 -9.56 -12.69 14.30
C VAL A 136 -10.90 -12.10 13.84
N PRO A 137 -10.90 -10.96 13.11
CA PRO A 137 -12.14 -10.30 12.71
C PRO A 137 -12.78 -10.98 11.50
N GLU A 138 -14.12 -10.94 11.41
CA GLU A 138 -14.85 -11.43 10.24
C GLU A 138 -14.62 -10.56 8.99
N LYS A 139 -14.27 -9.28 9.17
CA LYS A 139 -14.01 -8.33 8.09
C LYS A 139 -12.85 -7.41 8.44
N VAL A 140 -11.97 -7.19 7.48
CA VAL A 140 -10.83 -6.27 7.59
C VAL A 140 -10.89 -5.25 6.46
N LEU A 141 -10.77 -3.97 6.82
CA LEU A 141 -10.35 -2.95 5.86
C LEU A 141 -8.83 -3.01 5.75
N LEU A 142 -8.31 -3.35 4.58
CA LEU A 142 -6.87 -3.43 4.33
C LEU A 142 -6.44 -2.16 3.61
N MET A 143 -5.59 -1.37 4.25
CA MET A 143 -5.06 -0.11 3.71
C MET A 143 -3.55 -0.21 3.57
N ASN A 144 -3.03 0.09 2.39
CA ASN A 144 -1.61 0.20 2.10
C ASN A 144 -1.38 1.30 1.05
N ASP A 145 -0.12 1.58 0.70
CA ASP A 145 0.24 2.35 -0.49
C ASP A 145 -0.58 1.82 -1.69
N PRO A 146 -1.33 2.68 -2.41
CA PRO A 146 -2.18 2.24 -3.52
C PRO A 146 -1.41 1.49 -4.61
N THR A 147 -0.12 1.74 -4.78
CA THR A 147 0.71 1.00 -5.75
C THR A 147 0.99 -0.44 -5.30
N LEU A 148 0.91 -0.72 -4.00
CA LEU A 148 1.15 -2.04 -3.39
C LEU A 148 -0.14 -2.78 -3.02
N GLN A 149 -1.30 -2.11 -3.11
CA GLN A 149 -2.56 -2.57 -2.53
C GLN A 149 -2.98 -3.96 -3.04
N ARG A 150 -3.00 -4.17 -4.37
CA ARG A 150 -3.39 -5.45 -4.98
C ARG A 150 -2.53 -6.61 -4.48
N ARG A 151 -1.20 -6.45 -4.48
CA ARG A 151 -0.30 -7.49 -3.99
C ARG A 151 -0.49 -7.73 -2.49
N THR A 152 -0.68 -6.66 -1.72
CA THR A 152 -0.92 -6.75 -0.27
C THR A 152 -2.14 -7.60 0.02
N ARG A 153 -3.29 -7.30 -0.61
CA ARG A 153 -4.50 -8.12 -0.46
C ARG A 153 -4.27 -9.58 -0.85
N ALA A 154 -3.69 -9.84 -2.02
CA ALA A 154 -3.41 -11.19 -2.48
C ALA A 154 -2.50 -11.97 -1.51
N THR A 155 -1.55 -11.28 -0.87
CA THR A 155 -0.68 -11.88 0.15
C THR A 155 -1.47 -12.23 1.41
N PHE A 156 -2.27 -11.30 1.93
CA PHE A 156 -3.09 -11.53 3.12
C PHE A 156 -4.13 -12.64 2.91
N GLU A 157 -4.85 -12.64 1.79
CA GLU A 157 -5.83 -13.67 1.46
C GLU A 157 -5.18 -15.06 1.34
N LYS A 158 -3.95 -15.17 0.81
CA LYS A 158 -3.23 -16.44 0.75
C LYS A 158 -2.83 -16.94 2.13
N VAL A 159 -2.28 -16.07 2.97
CA VAL A 159 -1.82 -16.45 4.31
C VAL A 159 -3.01 -16.79 5.21
N TRP A 160 -4.10 -16.02 5.12
CA TRP A 160 -5.30 -16.16 5.95
C TRP A 160 -6.35 -17.07 5.29
N GLN A 161 -5.97 -17.91 4.32
CA GLN A 161 -6.90 -18.73 3.54
C GLN A 161 -7.73 -19.73 4.36
N ASN A 162 -7.29 -20.04 5.59
CA ASN A 162 -8.01 -20.91 6.53
C ASN A 162 -8.95 -20.12 7.48
N GLU A 163 -8.90 -18.79 7.44
CA GLU A 163 -9.77 -17.92 8.21
C GLU A 163 -11.02 -17.57 7.40
N GLN A 164 -12.09 -17.18 8.10
CA GLN A 164 -13.33 -16.69 7.46
C GLN A 164 -13.30 -15.17 7.21
N THR A 165 -12.16 -14.52 7.45
CA THR A 165 -11.99 -13.06 7.31
C THR A 165 -12.19 -12.62 5.85
N VAL A 166 -13.06 -11.64 5.66
CA VAL A 166 -13.23 -10.95 4.38
C VAL A 166 -12.36 -9.69 4.35
N PHE A 167 -11.45 -9.62 3.38
CA PHE A 167 -10.65 -8.41 3.13
C PHE A 167 -11.36 -7.48 2.15
N VAL A 168 -11.35 -6.18 2.49
CA VAL A 168 -11.81 -5.10 1.61
C VAL A 168 -10.69 -4.08 1.48
N ASN A 169 -10.31 -3.75 0.25
CA ASN A 169 -9.31 -2.74 -0.04
C ASN A 169 -9.85 -1.35 0.32
N ALA A 170 -9.27 -0.75 1.36
CA ALA A 170 -9.55 0.62 1.77
C ALA A 170 -8.54 1.55 1.13
N VAL A 171 -8.91 2.10 -0.03
CA VAL A 171 -8.03 2.92 -0.88
C VAL A 171 -8.56 4.34 -0.90
N PRO A 172 -8.02 5.25 -0.06
CA PRO A 172 -8.53 6.62 0.02
C PRO A 172 -8.28 7.42 -1.25
N PHE A 173 -7.23 7.05 -2.00
CA PHE A 173 -6.87 7.70 -3.25
C PHE A 173 -6.46 6.66 -4.27
N VAL A 174 -7.14 6.62 -5.41
CA VAL A 174 -6.62 5.94 -6.60
C VAL A 174 -5.69 6.94 -7.30
N PRO A 175 -4.38 6.68 -7.38
CA PRO A 175 -3.45 7.63 -7.97
C PRO A 175 -3.76 7.83 -9.45
N GLU A 176 -3.94 9.08 -9.85
CA GLU A 176 -4.09 9.49 -11.24
C GLU A 176 -3.12 10.64 -11.50
N ILE A 177 -2.22 10.45 -12.45
CA ILE A 177 -1.22 11.44 -12.84
C ILE A 177 -1.86 12.41 -13.83
N LEU A 178 -1.78 13.70 -13.50
CA LEU A 178 -2.16 14.82 -14.37
C LEU A 178 -0.98 15.29 -15.23
N HIS A 179 0.20 15.42 -14.62
CA HIS A 179 1.40 15.87 -15.30
C HIS A 179 2.61 15.02 -14.91
N PHE A 180 3.40 14.68 -15.93
CA PHE A 180 4.55 13.80 -15.79
C PHE A 180 5.78 14.46 -16.42
N SER A 181 6.45 15.31 -15.64
CA SER A 181 7.61 16.10 -16.09
C SER A 181 8.81 15.85 -15.18
N GLU A 182 9.50 16.89 -14.69
CA GLU A 182 10.52 16.75 -13.64
C GLU A 182 9.91 16.24 -12.34
N GLU A 183 8.68 16.66 -12.03
CA GLU A 183 7.89 16.16 -10.92
C GLU A 183 6.63 15.41 -11.41
N ILE A 184 6.10 14.55 -10.55
CA ILE A 184 4.83 13.84 -10.76
C ILE A 184 3.74 14.62 -10.04
N ILE A 185 2.75 15.09 -10.80
CA ILE A 185 1.58 15.77 -10.25
C ILE A 185 0.37 14.87 -10.39
N PHE A 186 -0.30 14.61 -9.27
CA PHE A 186 -1.49 13.79 -9.19
C PHE A 186 -2.77 14.62 -9.11
N THR A 187 -3.90 14.02 -9.50
CA THR A 187 -5.24 14.58 -9.31
C THR A 187 -5.53 14.77 -7.82
N ALA A 188 -5.19 13.78 -7.00
CA ALA A 188 -5.19 13.88 -5.54
C ALA A 188 -3.91 14.59 -5.08
N LYS A 189 -4.03 15.86 -4.69
CA LYS A 189 -2.88 16.73 -4.37
C LYS A 189 -2.09 16.23 -3.16
N GLU A 190 -2.73 15.49 -2.27
CA GLU A 190 -2.15 14.86 -1.09
C GLU A 190 -1.05 13.85 -1.47
N LEU A 191 -1.11 13.29 -2.68
CA LEU A 191 -0.11 12.36 -3.20
C LEU A 191 1.12 13.04 -3.81
N ASN A 192 1.08 14.37 -4.00
CA ASN A 192 2.22 15.09 -4.56
C ASN A 192 3.42 15.04 -3.59
N HIS A 193 4.62 14.85 -4.14
CA HIS A 193 5.89 14.80 -3.41
C HIS A 193 6.04 13.68 -2.36
N GLN A 194 5.09 12.73 -2.33
CA GLN A 194 5.13 11.57 -1.43
C GLN A 194 6.13 10.50 -1.87
N TRP A 195 6.40 10.40 -3.18
CA TRP A 195 7.42 9.49 -3.70
C TRP A 195 8.50 10.28 -4.44
N PRO A 196 9.79 10.03 -4.18
CA PRO A 196 10.83 10.37 -5.13
C PRO A 196 10.52 9.71 -6.47
N LYS A 197 10.73 10.44 -7.57
CA LYS A 197 10.31 10.02 -8.91
C LYS A 197 10.88 8.66 -9.31
N GLU A 198 12.18 8.46 -9.10
CA GLU A 198 12.90 7.21 -9.37
C GLU A 198 12.37 6.06 -8.52
N TYR A 199 12.04 6.34 -7.26
CA TYR A 199 11.45 5.35 -6.36
C TYR A 199 10.06 4.93 -6.86
N PHE A 200 9.24 5.89 -7.29
CA PHE A 200 7.90 5.63 -7.83
C PHE A 200 7.94 4.73 -9.08
N TYR A 201 8.86 5.01 -10.02
CA TYR A 201 9.06 4.15 -11.20
C TYR A 201 9.38 2.72 -10.81
N ALA A 202 10.41 2.54 -9.98
CA ALA A 202 10.86 1.22 -9.55
C ALA A 202 9.78 0.49 -8.74
N LEU A 203 8.96 1.23 -7.98
CA LEU A 203 7.85 0.68 -7.23
C LEU A 203 6.77 0.13 -8.17
N VAL A 204 6.18 0.97 -9.01
CA VAL A 204 5.06 0.58 -9.89
C VAL A 204 5.48 -0.51 -10.89
N LEU A 205 6.63 -0.36 -11.54
CA LEU A 205 7.10 -1.35 -12.51
C LEU A 205 7.49 -2.67 -11.86
N GLY A 206 8.14 -2.61 -10.70
CA GLY A 206 8.46 -3.81 -9.93
C GLY A 206 7.20 -4.54 -9.45
N GLU A 207 6.13 -3.83 -9.10
CA GLU A 207 4.86 -4.47 -8.74
C GLU A 207 4.24 -5.21 -9.93
N MET A 208 4.30 -4.66 -11.13
CA MET A 208 3.82 -5.37 -12.33
C MET A 208 4.59 -6.67 -12.59
N GLU A 209 5.91 -6.67 -12.39
CA GLU A 209 6.73 -7.89 -12.49
C GLU A 209 6.37 -8.91 -11.41
N ARG A 210 6.19 -8.47 -10.16
CA ARG A 210 5.82 -9.37 -9.05
C ARG A 210 4.43 -9.99 -9.26
N LEU A 211 3.49 -9.24 -9.83
CA LEU A 211 2.11 -9.71 -10.05
C LEU A 211 1.98 -10.62 -11.28
N HIS A 212 2.90 -10.53 -12.24
CA HIS A 212 2.88 -11.38 -13.43
C HIS A 212 3.20 -12.82 -13.06
N ASP A 213 2.30 -13.77 -13.34
CA ASP A 213 2.47 -15.18 -12.97
C ASP A 213 3.36 -15.93 -13.98
N ASP A 214 4.67 -15.70 -13.87
CA ASP A 214 5.73 -16.41 -14.56
C ASP A 214 6.84 -16.86 -13.57
N GLU A 215 7.94 -17.38 -14.09
CA GLU A 215 9.10 -17.84 -13.31
C GLU A 215 9.76 -16.78 -12.41
N ASN A 216 9.59 -15.48 -12.70
CA ASN A 216 10.15 -14.37 -11.94
C ASN A 216 9.11 -13.73 -10.99
N GLY A 217 7.83 -13.98 -11.26
CA GLY A 217 6.69 -13.50 -10.52
C GLY A 217 6.50 -14.10 -9.13
N TYR A 218 5.54 -13.54 -8.39
CA TYR A 218 5.18 -14.00 -7.05
C TYR A 218 4.01 -15.01 -7.09
N GLY A 219 3.42 -15.25 -8.26
CA GLY A 219 2.37 -16.25 -8.44
C GLY A 219 2.87 -17.70 -8.40
N PRO A 220 1.97 -18.67 -8.55
CA PRO A 220 2.27 -20.11 -8.47
C PRO A 220 3.33 -20.62 -9.47
N LYS A 221 3.54 -19.93 -10.60
CA LYS A 221 4.58 -20.31 -11.57
C LYS A 221 5.98 -19.80 -11.21
N GLY A 222 6.08 -18.90 -10.25
CA GLY A 222 7.33 -18.31 -9.77
C GLY A 222 7.57 -18.65 -8.31
N LYS A 223 7.48 -17.63 -7.45
CA LYS A 223 7.81 -17.75 -6.02
C LYS A 223 6.68 -18.30 -5.15
N ASP A 224 5.47 -18.41 -5.68
CA ASP A 224 4.28 -18.87 -4.95
C ASP A 224 4.05 -18.12 -3.63
N PHE A 225 4.22 -16.79 -3.62
CA PHE A 225 3.92 -15.92 -2.48
C PHE A 225 2.49 -15.36 -2.52
N ILE A 226 1.87 -15.29 -3.70
CA ILE A 226 0.48 -14.84 -3.91
C ILE A 226 -0.25 -15.84 -4.82
N PRO A 227 -1.60 -15.87 -4.84
CA PRO A 227 -2.34 -16.59 -5.86
C PRO A 227 -2.08 -16.01 -7.25
N HIS A 228 -2.48 -16.75 -8.29
CA HIS A 228 -2.50 -16.24 -9.65
C HIS A 228 -3.34 -14.95 -9.73
N ILE A 229 -2.81 -13.93 -10.39
CA ILE A 229 -3.50 -12.67 -10.67
C ILE A 229 -3.68 -12.53 -12.17
N ASP A 230 -4.92 -12.39 -12.60
CA ASP A 230 -5.23 -12.12 -14.00
C ASP A 230 -4.85 -10.67 -14.34
N ILE A 231 -3.94 -10.50 -15.30
CA ILE A 231 -3.53 -9.21 -15.84
C ILE A 231 -4.00 -9.15 -17.29
N SER A 232 -4.94 -8.24 -17.58
CA SER A 232 -5.46 -8.11 -18.94
C SER A 232 -4.37 -7.67 -19.92
N GLU A 233 -4.52 -8.07 -21.19
CA GLU A 233 -3.61 -7.69 -22.26
C GLU A 233 -3.44 -6.17 -22.36
N GLU A 234 -4.50 -5.40 -22.10
CA GLU A 234 -4.46 -3.94 -22.12
C GLU A 234 -3.54 -3.38 -21.02
N VAL A 235 -3.62 -3.91 -19.79
CA VAL A 235 -2.78 -3.51 -18.66
C VAL A 235 -1.33 -3.91 -18.92
N TRP A 236 -1.09 -5.16 -19.35
CA TRP A 236 0.25 -5.65 -19.64
C TRP A 236 0.93 -4.90 -20.80
N SER A 237 0.16 -4.55 -21.83
CA SER A 237 0.65 -3.75 -22.95
C SER A 237 1.04 -2.34 -22.52
N SER A 238 0.31 -1.75 -21.56
CA SER A 238 0.63 -0.44 -20.98
C SER A 238 1.95 -0.50 -20.20
N TYR A 239 2.12 -1.52 -19.36
CA TYR A 239 3.38 -1.80 -18.68
C TYR A 239 4.56 -1.95 -19.65
N THR A 240 4.40 -2.76 -20.70
CA THR A 240 5.45 -3.00 -21.70
C THR A 240 5.88 -1.70 -22.38
N ARG A 241 4.93 -0.84 -22.76
CA ARG A 241 5.22 0.46 -23.39
C ARG A 241 5.96 1.40 -22.44
N ILE A 242 5.54 1.46 -21.17
CA ILE A 242 6.22 2.29 -20.16
C ILE A 242 7.65 1.80 -19.98
N LYS A 243 7.85 0.49 -19.75
CA LYS A 243 9.18 -0.09 -19.54
C LYS A 243 10.13 0.17 -20.71
N GLN A 244 9.64 0.08 -21.96
CA GLN A 244 10.42 0.42 -23.15
C GLN A 244 10.76 1.91 -23.27
N SER A 245 9.90 2.79 -22.74
CA SER A 245 10.10 4.25 -22.82
C SER A 245 11.16 4.76 -21.83
N ILE A 246 11.40 4.02 -20.75
CA ILE A 246 12.37 4.41 -19.74
C ILE A 246 13.70 3.73 -20.04
N LYS A 247 14.70 4.53 -20.42
CA LYS A 247 16.04 4.05 -20.82
C LYS A 247 16.91 3.56 -19.65
N THR A 248 16.37 3.52 -18.43
CA THR A 248 17.12 3.19 -17.22
C THR A 248 16.64 1.84 -16.69
N ASP A 249 17.55 0.89 -16.58
CA ASP A 249 17.29 -0.41 -15.97
C ASP A 249 17.08 -0.19 -14.46
N PHE A 250 15.85 -0.37 -13.98
CA PHE A 250 15.49 -0.21 -12.56
C PHE A 250 15.54 -1.53 -11.78
N SER A 251 16.33 -2.49 -12.25
CA SER A 251 16.59 -3.72 -11.51
C SER A 251 17.17 -3.36 -10.14
N ARG A 252 16.35 -3.48 -9.08
CA ARG A 252 16.81 -3.30 -7.70
C ARG A 252 17.68 -4.51 -7.36
N THR A 253 18.93 -4.24 -7.02
CA THR A 253 19.72 -5.04 -6.08
C THR A 253 19.03 -5.13 -4.74
#